data_AF-A0A7Y4YYL1-F1
#
_entry.id   AF-A0A7Y4YYL1-F1
#
_cell.length_a   1.000
_cell.length_b   1.000
_cell.length_c   1.000
_cell.angle_alpha   90.00
_cell.angle_beta   90.00
_cell.angle_gamma   90.00
#
_symmetry.space_group_name_H-M   'P 1'
#
loop_
_entity.id
_entity.type
_entity.pdbx_description
1 polymer ?
#
loop_
_entity_poly.entity_id
_entity_poly.type
_entity_poly.pdbx_seq_one_letter_code
_entity_poly.pdbx_strand_id
1 'polypeptide(L)'
;MTAPADAPVQARSLERRRLQCYLALIVADLGSLFVGFGFTGFLYLGTAGFVQASVLWQLVIPVFLTVALYNGSYSMAALLAARDGALRAIAALAISSAVVVFIAFYTKSTQEFSRFLFAAGSLLSVALLLWMRLQMRSFVRWRCGTRIINEVVIEDGGPPVAIHGARRIDAAALGLRPRLDDPDALNRIGMALHTVDRVVISCRPERRVAWAMILRGANVAGEVLDETVAELGAHGARIAGGHGLLRVSVGPLGLRSRVMKRLF
;
A
#
# COMPACT_ATOMS: atom_id res chain seq x y z
N MET A 1 6.97 22.83 37.72
CA MET A 1 5.68 22.76 37.01
C MET A 1 5.76 21.57 36.05
N THR A 2 5.37 20.39 36.54
CA THR A 2 5.53 19.10 35.86
C THR A 2 4.41 18.93 34.85
N ALA A 3 4.74 18.84 33.55
CA ALA A 3 3.79 18.51 32.51
C ALA A 3 3.18 17.11 32.78
N PRO A 4 1.86 16.92 32.61
CA PRO A 4 1.22 15.64 32.88
C PRO A 4 1.73 14.60 31.90
N ALA A 5 1.97 13.39 32.39
CA ALA A 5 2.28 12.22 31.59
C ALA A 5 1.12 11.96 30.62
N ASP A 6 1.34 12.27 29.35
CA ASP A 6 0.42 11.91 28.28
C ASP A 6 0.30 10.38 28.25
N ALA A 7 -0.87 9.89 28.69
CA ALA A 7 -1.25 8.50 28.58
C ALA A 7 -0.98 7.99 27.16
N PRO A 8 -0.56 6.72 26.97
CA PRO A 8 -0.29 6.20 25.64
C PRO A 8 -1.59 6.22 24.83
N VAL A 9 -1.75 7.26 24.01
CA VAL A 9 -2.80 7.32 22.98
C VAL A 9 -2.48 6.19 22.02
N GLN A 10 -3.07 5.02 22.29
CA GLN A 10 -3.08 3.85 21.43
C GLN A 10 -3.41 4.36 20.04
N ALA A 11 -2.42 4.34 19.16
CA ALA A 11 -2.63 4.80 17.80
C ALA A 11 -3.72 3.91 17.20
N ARG A 12 -4.78 4.50 16.65
CA ARG A 12 -5.85 3.71 16.04
C ARG A 12 -5.24 2.85 14.92
N SER A 13 -5.61 1.57 14.86
CA SER A 13 -5.14 0.67 13.81
C SER A 13 -5.53 1.24 12.42
N LEU A 14 -4.53 1.76 11.71
CA LEU A 14 -4.71 2.31 10.36
C LEU A 14 -4.90 1.19 9.33
N GLU A 15 -4.62 -0.06 9.69
CA GLU A 15 -4.74 -1.21 8.80
C GLU A 15 -6.16 -1.36 8.24
N ARG A 16 -7.20 -1.28 9.10
CA ARG A 16 -8.60 -1.41 8.65
C ARG A 16 -8.98 -0.29 7.68
N ARG A 17 -8.53 0.94 7.92
CA ARG A 17 -8.77 2.08 7.03
C ARG A 17 -8.03 1.94 5.71
N ARG A 18 -6.79 1.45 5.73
CA ARG A 18 -6.01 1.16 4.53
C ARG A 18 -6.66 0.08 3.68
N LEU A 19 -7.18 -0.98 4.30
CA LEU A 19 -7.95 -2.00 3.61
C LEU A 19 -9.20 -1.42 2.94
N GLN A 20 -9.92 -0.53 3.64
CA GLN A 20 -11.05 0.20 3.06
C GLN A 20 -10.64 1.05 1.85
N CYS A 21 -9.50 1.74 1.91
CA CYS A 21 -8.98 2.51 0.77
C CYS A 21 -8.58 1.61 -0.41
N TYR A 22 -7.97 0.45 -0.16
CA TYR A 22 -7.70 -0.51 -1.24
C TYR A 22 -8.97 -1.05 -1.88
N LEU A 23 -9.98 -1.37 -1.06
CA LEU A 23 -11.27 -1.82 -1.57
C LEU A 23 -11.99 -0.73 -2.35
N ALA A 24 -11.96 0.51 -1.87
CA ALA A 24 -12.51 1.67 -2.57
C ALA A 24 -11.81 1.90 -3.92
N LEU A 25 -10.48 1.71 -4.00
CA LEU A 25 -9.73 1.75 -5.26
C LEU A 25 -10.18 0.68 -6.25
N ILE A 26 -10.31 -0.57 -5.80
CA ILE A 26 -10.77 -1.68 -6.65
C ILE A 26 -12.19 -1.41 -7.16
N VAL A 27 -13.10 -0.99 -6.29
CA VAL A 27 -14.48 -0.67 -6.64
C VAL A 27 -14.55 0.53 -7.59
N ALA A 28 -13.75 1.58 -7.37
CA ALA A 28 -13.70 2.74 -8.25
C ALA A 28 -13.16 2.38 -9.64
N ASP A 29 -12.12 1.54 -9.72
CA ASP A 29 -11.58 1.06 -10.98
C ASP A 29 -12.63 0.21 -11.72
N LEU A 30 -13.23 -0.78 -11.05
CA LEU A 30 -14.31 -1.62 -11.61
C LEU A 30 -15.48 -0.78 -12.11
N GLY A 31 -15.92 0.21 -11.32
CA GLY A 31 -16.97 1.15 -11.70
C GLY A 31 -16.57 1.98 -12.92
N SER A 32 -15.30 2.37 -13.05
CA SER A 32 -14.78 3.12 -14.20
C SER A 32 -14.83 2.29 -15.48
N LEU A 33 -14.47 1.00 -15.42
CA LEU A 33 -14.62 0.07 -16.54
C LEU A 33 -16.10 -0.15 -16.88
N PHE A 34 -16.92 -0.41 -15.86
CA PHE A 34 -18.36 -0.66 -16.04
C PHE A 34 -19.06 0.51 -16.73
N VAL A 35 -18.84 1.73 -16.22
CA VAL A 35 -19.39 2.96 -16.79
C VAL A 35 -18.78 3.22 -18.15
N GLY A 36 -17.47 3.04 -18.33
CA GLY A 36 -16.80 3.27 -19.61
C GLY A 36 -17.36 2.43 -20.75
N PHE A 37 -17.47 1.11 -20.56
CA PHE A 37 -18.04 0.21 -21.57
C PHE A 37 -19.56 0.35 -21.67
N GLY A 38 -20.28 0.39 -20.55
CA GLY A 38 -21.74 0.45 -20.52
C GLY A 38 -22.30 1.75 -21.11
N PHE A 39 -21.71 2.90 -20.76
CA PHE A 39 -22.12 4.21 -21.28
C PHE A 39 -21.82 4.34 -22.78
N THR A 40 -20.65 3.88 -23.23
CA THR A 40 -20.31 3.86 -24.66
C THR A 40 -21.26 2.97 -25.45
N GLY A 41 -21.57 1.78 -24.93
CA GLY A 41 -22.52 0.87 -25.57
C GLY A 41 -23.92 1.46 -25.67
N PHE A 42 -24.41 2.06 -24.57
CA PHE A 42 -25.70 2.72 -24.53
C PHE A 42 -25.79 3.90 -25.51
N LEU A 43 -24.75 4.74 -25.60
CA LEU A 43 -24.74 5.86 -26.54
C LEU A 43 -24.69 5.41 -28.01
N TYR A 44 -24.05 4.27 -28.30
CA TYR A 44 -23.84 3.83 -29.68
C TYR A 44 -25.04 3.05 -30.27
N LEU A 45 -25.60 2.07 -29.54
CA LEU A 45 -26.76 1.27 -30.02
C LEU A 45 -27.93 1.20 -29.01
N GLY A 46 -27.98 2.08 -28.00
CA GLY A 46 -29.02 2.01 -26.97
C GLY A 46 -28.93 0.72 -26.14
N THR A 47 -30.08 0.08 -25.91
CA THR A 47 -30.17 -1.14 -25.08
C THR A 47 -29.42 -2.33 -25.68
N ALA A 48 -29.42 -2.49 -27.01
CA ALA A 48 -28.65 -3.54 -27.69
C ALA A 48 -27.14 -3.36 -27.48
N GLY A 49 -26.66 -2.11 -27.49
CA GLY A 49 -25.26 -1.79 -27.23
C GLY A 49 -24.84 -2.03 -25.79
N PHE A 50 -25.75 -1.86 -24.82
CA PHE A 50 -25.50 -2.25 -23.43
C PHE A 50 -25.32 -3.77 -23.28
N VAL A 51 -26.14 -4.58 -23.96
CA VAL A 51 -25.98 -6.04 -23.97
C VAL A 51 -24.64 -6.44 -24.60
N GLN A 52 -24.24 -5.82 -25.72
CA GLN A 52 -22.95 -6.11 -26.34
C GLN A 52 -21.77 -5.66 -25.45
N ALA A 53 -21.87 -4.49 -24.81
CA ALA A 53 -20.89 -4.03 -23.82
C ALA A 53 -20.79 -5.00 -22.62
N SER A 54 -21.90 -5.64 -22.26
CA SER A 54 -21.95 -6.57 -21.14
C SER A 54 -21.18 -7.88 -21.39
N VAL A 55 -20.91 -8.24 -22.65
CA VAL A 55 -20.01 -9.36 -22.97
C VAL A 55 -18.55 -8.91 -22.85
N LEU A 56 -18.23 -7.72 -23.36
CA LEU A 56 -16.87 -7.18 -23.34
C LEU A 56 -16.35 -6.96 -21.92
N TRP A 57 -17.15 -6.37 -21.02
CA TRP A 57 -16.68 -6.11 -19.66
C TRP A 57 -16.44 -7.40 -18.85
N GLN A 58 -17.09 -8.53 -19.20
CA GLN A 58 -17.00 -9.82 -18.51
C GLN A 58 -15.68 -10.50 -18.88
N LEU A 59 -15.17 -10.22 -20.08
CA LEU A 59 -13.86 -10.61 -20.54
C LEU A 59 -12.77 -9.67 -19.98
N VAL A 60 -12.98 -8.35 -20.05
CA VAL A 60 -11.95 -7.36 -19.67
C VAL A 60 -11.73 -7.31 -18.16
N ILE A 61 -12.79 -7.33 -17.33
CA ILE A 61 -12.69 -7.13 -15.88
C ILE A 61 -11.80 -8.17 -15.18
N PRO A 62 -11.98 -9.50 -15.39
CA PRO A 62 -11.15 -10.50 -14.73
C PRO A 62 -9.67 -10.40 -15.11
N VAL A 63 -9.40 -10.16 -16.40
CA VAL A 63 -8.04 -9.99 -16.91
C VAL A 63 -7.43 -8.72 -16.31
N PHE A 64 -8.17 -7.61 -16.32
CA PHE A 64 -7.76 -6.34 -15.71
C PHE A 64 -7.44 -6.49 -14.23
N LEU A 65 -8.34 -7.10 -13.46
CA LEU A 65 -8.14 -7.27 -12.03
C LEU A 65 -6.90 -8.12 -11.75
N THR A 66 -6.69 -9.18 -12.53
CA THR A 66 -5.51 -10.02 -12.43
C THR A 66 -4.24 -9.20 -12.70
N VAL A 67 -4.15 -8.54 -13.85
CA VAL A 67 -2.96 -7.74 -14.21
C VAL A 67 -2.72 -6.61 -13.20
N ALA A 68 -3.76 -5.92 -12.76
CA ALA A 68 -3.69 -4.82 -11.79
C ALA A 68 -3.23 -5.28 -10.39
N LEU A 69 -3.62 -6.49 -9.97
CA LEU A 69 -3.12 -7.11 -8.74
C LEU A 69 -1.64 -7.48 -8.87
N TYR A 70 -1.23 -8.03 -10.01
CA TYR A 70 0.15 -8.46 -10.25
C TYR A 70 1.12 -7.28 -10.37
N ASN A 71 0.74 -6.22 -11.09
CA ASN A 71 1.61 -5.05 -11.32
C ASN A 71 1.65 -4.06 -10.12
N GLY A 72 0.95 -4.37 -9.03
CA GLY A 72 0.94 -3.54 -7.82
C GLY A 72 0.17 -2.23 -7.98
N SER A 73 -0.87 -2.20 -8.82
CA SER A 73 -1.80 -1.06 -8.96
C SER A 73 -2.58 -0.78 -7.67
N TYR A 74 -2.73 -1.79 -6.81
CA TYR A 74 -3.36 -1.70 -5.48
C TYR A 74 -2.35 -1.82 -4.34
N SER A 75 -1.18 -1.19 -4.49
CA SER A 75 -0.12 -1.19 -3.48
C SER A 75 -0.13 0.07 -2.61
N MET A 76 0.62 0.02 -1.50
CA MET A 76 0.81 1.18 -0.63
C MET A 76 1.45 2.36 -1.36
N ALA A 77 2.35 2.09 -2.30
CA ALA A 77 2.93 3.09 -3.18
C ALA A 77 1.85 3.78 -4.05
N ALA A 78 0.85 3.04 -4.53
CA ALA A 78 -0.24 3.60 -5.32
C ALA A 78 -1.18 4.51 -4.50
N LEU A 79 -1.33 4.26 -3.19
CA LEU A 79 -2.06 5.15 -2.28
C LEU A 79 -1.30 6.46 -2.01
N LEU A 80 0.03 6.40 -1.92
CA LEU A 80 0.89 7.56 -1.67
C LEU A 80 1.08 8.40 -2.94
N ALA A 81 1.34 7.74 -4.07
CA ALA A 81 1.60 8.35 -5.36
C ALA A 81 0.51 7.97 -6.36
N ALA A 82 -0.61 8.72 -6.35
CA ALA A 82 -1.72 8.42 -7.25
C ALA A 82 -1.38 8.46 -8.75
N ARG A 83 -0.34 9.22 -9.16
CA ARG A 83 0.15 9.22 -10.55
C ARG A 83 0.72 7.86 -10.93
N ASP A 84 1.61 7.32 -10.10
CA ASP A 84 2.20 5.99 -10.32
C ASP A 84 1.11 4.90 -10.28
N GLY A 85 0.16 5.04 -9.36
CA GLY A 85 -1.02 4.17 -9.31
C GLY A 85 -1.86 4.22 -10.59
N ALA A 86 -2.11 5.42 -11.13
CA ALA A 86 -2.86 5.60 -12.37
C ALA A 86 -2.13 5.04 -13.58
N LEU A 87 -0.82 5.26 -13.71
CA LEU A 87 -0.01 4.69 -14.79
C LEU A 87 -0.02 3.16 -14.76
N ARG A 88 0.07 2.55 -13.57
CA ARG A 88 -0.06 1.09 -13.42
C ARG A 88 -1.46 0.58 -13.77
N ALA A 89 -2.52 1.33 -13.44
CA ALA A 89 -3.88 0.97 -13.81
C ALA A 89 -4.10 1.05 -15.33
N ILE A 90 -3.60 2.11 -15.98
CA ILE A 90 -3.65 2.26 -17.44
C ILE A 90 -2.86 1.13 -18.12
N ALA A 91 -1.65 0.81 -17.62
CA ALA A 91 -0.87 -0.30 -18.14
C ALA A 91 -1.62 -1.64 -17.97
N ALA A 92 -2.29 -1.86 -16.84
CA ALA A 92 -3.13 -3.04 -16.64
C ALA A 92 -4.28 -3.10 -17.64
N LEU A 93 -4.97 -1.99 -17.90
CA LEU A 93 -6.03 -1.92 -18.90
C LEU A 93 -5.50 -2.17 -20.32
N ALA A 94 -4.35 -1.60 -20.68
CA ALA A 94 -3.74 -1.81 -21.98
C ALA A 94 -3.36 -3.29 -22.21
N ILE A 95 -2.70 -3.92 -21.22
CA ILE A 95 -2.35 -5.34 -21.27
C ILE A 95 -3.63 -6.20 -21.37
N SER A 96 -4.64 -5.88 -20.57
CA SER A 96 -5.89 -6.65 -20.56
C SER A 96 -6.65 -6.52 -21.86
N SER A 97 -6.64 -5.32 -22.44
CA SER A 97 -7.23 -5.06 -23.76
C SER A 97 -6.51 -5.86 -24.84
N ALA A 98 -5.17 -5.89 -24.82
CA ALA A 98 -4.38 -6.70 -25.74
C ALA A 98 -4.67 -8.20 -25.60
N VAL A 99 -4.80 -8.70 -24.37
CA VAL A 99 -5.18 -10.09 -24.10
C VAL A 99 -6.58 -10.41 -24.62
N VAL A 100 -7.57 -9.55 -24.38
CA VAL A 100 -8.93 -9.77 -24.89
C VAL A 100 -8.98 -9.73 -26.41
N VAL A 101 -8.27 -8.80 -27.05
CA VAL A 101 -8.14 -8.74 -28.51
C VAL A 101 -7.47 -10.01 -29.04
N PHE A 102 -6.42 -10.49 -28.38
CA PHE A 102 -5.75 -11.74 -28.75
C PHE A 102 -6.68 -12.95 -28.65
N ILE A 103 -7.47 -13.06 -27.56
CA ILE A 103 -8.46 -14.13 -27.38
C ILE A 103 -9.52 -14.05 -28.49
N ALA A 104 -10.10 -12.87 -28.74
CA ALA A 104 -11.11 -12.68 -29.77
C ALA A 104 -10.60 -13.00 -31.18
N PHE A 105 -9.34 -12.68 -31.46
CA PHE A 105 -8.67 -13.03 -32.71
C PHE A 105 -8.48 -14.56 -32.82
N TYR A 106 -7.99 -15.20 -31.76
CA TYR A 106 -7.76 -16.63 -31.72
C TYR A 106 -9.06 -17.44 -31.90
N THR A 107 -10.16 -16.99 -31.29
CA THR A 107 -11.48 -17.62 -31.44
C THR A 107 -12.21 -17.24 -32.73
N LYS A 108 -11.62 -16.40 -33.58
CA LYS A 108 -12.24 -15.85 -34.81
C LYS A 108 -13.54 -15.06 -34.57
N SER A 109 -13.78 -14.58 -33.35
CA SER A 109 -14.99 -13.84 -32.96
C SER A 109 -14.84 -12.32 -33.19
N THR A 110 -13.75 -11.84 -33.80
CA THR A 110 -13.50 -10.41 -34.09
C THR A 110 -14.61 -9.71 -34.87
N GLN A 111 -15.43 -10.43 -35.65
CA GLN A 111 -16.57 -9.84 -36.38
C GLN A 111 -17.82 -9.68 -35.52
N GLU A 112 -17.95 -10.41 -34.41
CA GLU A 112 -19.07 -10.31 -33.48
C GLU A 112 -18.91 -9.11 -32.52
N PHE A 113 -17.67 -8.64 -32.35
CA PHE A 113 -17.36 -7.50 -31.49
C PHE A 113 -17.25 -6.19 -32.29
N SER A 114 -18.02 -5.19 -31.87
CA SER A 114 -17.88 -3.82 -32.37
C SER A 114 -16.52 -3.24 -31.95
N ARG A 115 -15.61 -3.10 -32.92
CA ARG A 115 -14.29 -2.47 -32.73
C ARG A 115 -14.41 -1.06 -32.19
N PHE A 116 -15.41 -0.31 -32.66
CA PHE A 116 -15.69 1.05 -32.19
C PHE A 116 -16.08 1.05 -30.71
N LEU A 117 -17.01 0.17 -30.30
CA LEU A 117 -17.47 0.09 -28.92
C LEU A 117 -16.33 -0.33 -27.98
N PHE A 118 -15.47 -1.26 -28.40
CA PHE A 118 -14.29 -1.65 -27.64
C PHE A 118 -13.27 -0.51 -27.49
N ALA A 119 -12.95 0.19 -28.58
CA ALA A 119 -11.98 1.29 -28.57
C ALA A 119 -12.49 2.50 -27.78
N ALA A 120 -13.72 2.95 -28.04
CA ALA A 120 -14.33 4.07 -27.34
C ALA A 120 -14.56 3.75 -25.85
N GLY A 121 -15.01 2.53 -25.52
CA GLY A 121 -15.18 2.08 -24.14
C GLY A 121 -13.86 2.02 -23.38
N SER A 122 -12.79 1.57 -24.02
CA SER A 122 -11.43 1.58 -23.44
C SER A 122 -10.91 2.99 -23.20
N LEU A 123 -11.08 3.90 -24.17
CA LEU A 123 -10.68 5.31 -24.05
C LEU A 123 -11.44 6.02 -22.91
N LEU A 124 -12.76 5.82 -22.85
CA LEU A 124 -13.57 6.39 -21.77
C LEU A 124 -13.18 5.80 -20.41
N SER A 125 -12.90 4.49 -20.34
CA SER A 125 -12.41 3.84 -19.13
C SER A 125 -11.07 4.43 -18.67
N VAL A 126 -10.12 4.72 -19.58
CA VAL A 126 -8.86 5.40 -19.24
C VAL A 126 -9.11 6.78 -18.62
N ALA A 127 -9.99 7.57 -19.22
CA ALA A 127 -10.34 8.90 -18.70
C ALA A 127 -10.97 8.82 -17.30
N LEU A 128 -11.91 7.89 -17.10
CA LEU A 128 -12.56 7.66 -15.81
C LEU A 128 -11.57 7.13 -14.75
N LEU A 129 -10.68 6.21 -15.11
CA LEU A 129 -9.63 5.71 -14.21
C LEU A 129 -8.70 6.85 -13.77
N LEU A 130 -8.23 7.69 -14.70
CA LEU A 130 -7.42 8.86 -14.39
C LEU A 130 -8.15 9.79 -13.42
N TRP A 131 -9.41 10.11 -13.73
CA TRP A 131 -10.24 10.96 -12.89
C TRP A 131 -10.41 10.39 -11.47
N MET A 132 -10.85 9.15 -11.35
CA MET A 132 -11.06 8.49 -10.06
C MET A 132 -9.77 8.36 -9.25
N ARG A 133 -8.64 8.05 -9.90
CA ARG A 133 -7.32 7.96 -9.23
C ARG A 133 -6.84 9.31 -8.71
N LEU A 134 -7.12 10.40 -9.42
CA LEU A 134 -6.82 11.76 -8.93
C LEU A 134 -7.69 12.13 -7.73
N GLN A 135 -9.00 11.86 -7.79
CA GLN A 135 -9.92 12.09 -6.68
C GLN A 135 -9.61 11.25 -5.43
N MET A 136 -9.04 10.05 -5.63
CA MET A 136 -8.66 9.16 -4.54
C MET A 136 -7.64 9.79 -3.59
N ARG A 137 -6.79 10.74 -4.04
CA ARG A 137 -5.88 11.47 -3.13
C ARG A 137 -6.65 12.22 -2.06
N SER A 138 -7.69 12.93 -2.47
CA SER A 138 -8.56 13.69 -1.56
C SER A 138 -9.34 12.75 -0.66
N PHE A 139 -9.85 11.64 -1.19
CA PHE A 139 -10.57 10.63 -0.40
C PHE A 139 -9.68 9.97 0.66
N VAL A 140 -8.46 9.57 0.31
CA VAL A 140 -7.50 8.97 1.24
C VAL A 140 -7.09 9.97 2.32
N ARG A 141 -6.84 11.23 1.96
CA ARG A 141 -6.56 12.30 2.94
C ARG A 141 -7.74 12.53 3.89
N TRP A 142 -8.95 12.56 3.36
CA TRP A 142 -10.17 12.72 4.16
C TRP A 142 -10.39 11.51 5.11
N ARG A 143 -10.13 10.30 4.64
CA ARG A 143 -10.43 9.06 5.40
C ARG A 143 -9.32 8.63 6.37
N CYS A 144 -8.07 8.70 5.96
CA CYS A 144 -6.90 8.30 6.74
C CYS A 144 -6.23 9.48 7.47
N GLY A 145 -6.59 10.72 7.13
CA GLY A 145 -5.92 11.91 7.65
C GLY A 145 -4.62 12.21 6.92
N THR A 146 -3.75 13.00 7.56
CA THR A 146 -2.44 13.38 7.01
C THR A 146 -1.42 12.25 7.01
N ARG A 147 -1.65 11.15 7.74
CA ARG A 147 -0.72 10.03 7.88
C ARG A 147 -1.36 8.70 7.47
N ILE A 148 -0.79 8.07 6.45
CA ILE A 148 -1.18 6.74 5.96
C ILE A 148 -0.41 5.62 6.70
N ILE A 149 0.70 5.98 7.35
CA ILE A 149 1.61 5.09 8.08
C ILE A 149 1.74 5.63 9.50
N ASN A 150 1.63 4.76 10.50
CA ASN A 150 2.03 5.10 11.85
C ASN A 150 3.52 4.77 12.05
N GLU A 151 4.38 5.77 11.88
CA GLU A 151 5.84 5.66 12.06
C GLU A 151 6.24 6.20 13.44
N VAL A 152 7.01 5.41 14.19
CA VAL A 152 7.51 5.76 15.53
C VAL A 152 9.03 5.70 15.55
N VAL A 153 9.66 6.69 16.18
CA VAL A 153 11.08 6.69 16.52
C VAL A 153 11.20 6.43 18.03
N ILE A 154 11.87 5.33 18.40
CA ILE A 154 12.19 5.00 19.79
C ILE A 154 13.63 5.42 20.07
N GLU A 155 13.80 6.28 21.07
CA GLU A 155 15.10 6.78 21.52
C GLU A 155 15.56 5.96 22.74
N ASP A 156 16.62 5.17 22.57
CA ASP A 156 17.27 4.34 23.60
C ASP A 156 18.76 4.76 23.73
N GLY A 157 18.96 6.06 23.95
CA GLY A 157 20.27 6.66 24.20
C GLY A 157 21.23 6.68 23.00
N GLY A 158 20.73 6.47 21.78
CA GLY A 158 21.46 6.67 20.52
C GLY A 158 21.40 8.11 19.99
N PRO A 159 21.99 8.40 18.82
CA PRO A 159 22.00 9.73 18.24
C PRO A 159 20.58 10.23 17.88
N PRO A 160 20.28 11.52 18.04
CA PRO A 160 18.95 12.05 17.76
C PRO A 160 18.66 11.99 16.26
N VAL A 161 17.54 11.37 15.87
CA VAL A 161 17.09 11.32 14.47
C VAL A 161 15.77 12.05 14.28
N ALA A 162 15.78 12.99 13.35
CA ALA A 162 14.61 13.71 12.92
C ALA A 162 13.99 13.06 11.67
N ILE A 163 12.92 12.28 11.88
CA ILE A 163 12.05 11.80 10.80
C ILE A 163 10.78 12.66 10.80
N HIS A 164 10.55 13.41 9.72
CA HIS A 164 9.36 14.23 9.58
C HIS A 164 8.08 13.39 9.67
N GLY A 165 7.20 13.74 10.60
CA GLY A 165 5.91 13.06 10.76
C GLY A 165 5.98 11.74 11.54
N ALA A 166 7.13 11.34 12.07
CA ALA A 166 7.20 10.22 13.02
C ALA A 166 6.87 10.69 14.45
N ARG A 167 6.24 9.82 15.24
CA ARG A 167 6.05 10.05 16.68
C ARG A 167 7.32 9.66 17.42
N ARG A 168 7.85 10.52 18.27
CA ARG A 168 9.01 10.22 19.11
C ARG A 168 8.58 9.67 20.46
N ILE A 169 9.30 8.67 20.92
CA ILE A 169 9.07 7.99 22.18
C ILE A 169 10.43 7.71 22.82
N ASP A 170 10.59 8.14 24.07
CA ASP A 170 11.76 7.77 24.87
C ASP A 170 11.54 6.38 25.46
N ALA A 171 12.47 5.45 25.18
CA ALA A 171 12.43 4.10 25.68
C ALA A 171 12.49 4.04 27.22
N ALA A 172 13.27 4.93 27.84
CA ALA A 172 13.41 4.99 29.29
C ALA A 172 12.11 5.48 29.95
N ALA A 173 11.44 6.46 29.35
CA ALA A 173 10.19 7.01 29.85
C ALA A 173 9.04 5.98 29.90
N LEU A 174 9.04 5.01 28.97
CA LEU A 174 8.05 3.92 28.93
C LEU A 174 8.54 2.60 29.53
N GLY A 175 9.73 2.57 30.12
CA GLY A 175 10.31 1.34 30.66
C GLY A 175 10.54 0.25 29.60
N LEU A 176 10.74 0.65 28.35
CA LEU A 176 11.06 -0.23 27.24
C LEU A 176 12.56 -0.55 27.31
N ARG A 177 12.87 -1.76 27.79
CA ARG A 177 14.26 -2.26 27.84
C ARG A 177 14.38 -3.49 26.94
N PRO A 178 15.39 -3.56 26.06
CA PRO A 178 15.58 -4.68 25.16
C PRO A 178 16.19 -5.90 25.90
N ARG A 179 15.41 -6.49 26.80
CA ARG A 179 15.77 -7.72 27.53
C ARG A 179 15.12 -8.91 26.87
N LEU A 180 15.92 -9.82 26.33
CA LEU A 180 15.46 -11.03 25.64
C LEU A 180 15.06 -12.14 26.62
N ASP A 181 15.53 -12.05 27.86
CA ASP A 181 15.34 -12.98 28.97
C ASP A 181 14.13 -12.64 29.85
N ASP A 182 13.47 -11.50 29.60
CA ASP A 182 12.38 -10.95 30.41
C ASP A 182 11.07 -10.91 29.58
N PRO A 183 10.17 -11.90 29.74
CA PRO A 183 8.91 -11.95 28.99
C PRO A 183 8.02 -10.71 29.20
N ASP A 184 8.05 -10.10 30.39
CA ASP A 184 7.25 -8.91 30.68
C ASP A 184 7.80 -7.68 29.96
N ALA A 185 9.13 -7.56 29.86
CA ALA A 185 9.76 -6.53 29.03
C ALA A 185 9.40 -6.70 27.55
N LEU A 186 9.42 -7.94 27.04
CA LEU A 186 9.00 -8.24 25.67
C LEU A 186 7.51 -7.94 25.45
N ASN A 187 6.64 -8.26 26.41
CA ASN A 187 5.22 -7.95 26.33
C ASN A 187 4.96 -6.43 26.30
N ARG A 188 5.66 -5.64 27.13
CA ARG A 188 5.57 -4.17 27.09
C ARG A 188 5.96 -3.61 25.73
N ILE A 189 7.04 -4.13 25.13
CA ILE A 189 7.46 -3.75 23.79
C ILE A 189 6.41 -4.15 22.75
N GLY A 190 5.88 -5.38 22.83
CA GLY A 190 4.82 -5.86 21.95
C GLY A 190 3.56 -4.99 22.01
N MET A 191 3.11 -4.62 23.21
CA MET A 191 1.97 -3.73 23.42
C MET A 191 2.22 -2.33 22.85
N ALA A 192 3.42 -1.78 23.04
CA ALA A 192 3.80 -0.47 22.49
C ALA A 192 3.83 -0.47 20.95
N LEU A 193 4.28 -1.57 20.34
CA LEU A 193 4.42 -1.71 18.89
C LEU A 193 3.16 -2.20 18.18
N HIS A 194 2.15 -2.70 18.91
CA HIS A 194 0.96 -3.34 18.34
C HIS A 194 0.20 -2.48 17.29
N THR A 195 0.25 -1.15 17.45
CA THR A 195 -0.46 -0.21 16.56
C THR A 195 0.47 0.54 15.60
N VAL A 196 1.75 0.19 15.62
CA VAL A 196 2.81 0.84 14.87
C VAL A 196 3.03 0.08 13.57
N ASP A 197 3.04 0.79 12.43
CA ASP A 197 3.30 0.17 11.14
C ASP A 197 4.81 0.05 10.86
N ARG A 198 5.58 1.03 11.35
CA ARG A 198 7.02 1.12 11.20
C ARG A 198 7.65 1.71 12.45
N VAL A 199 8.71 1.07 12.94
CA VAL A 199 9.49 1.53 14.08
C VAL A 199 10.94 1.73 13.68
N VAL A 200 11.50 2.87 14.06
CA VAL A 200 12.91 3.20 13.93
C VAL A 200 13.50 3.29 15.33
N ILE A 201 14.58 2.56 15.59
CA ILE A 201 15.23 2.54 16.90
C ILE A 201 16.56 3.26 16.81
N SER A 202 16.70 4.34 17.59
CA SER A 202 17.98 4.98 17.85
C SER A 202 18.54 4.47 19.17
N CYS A 203 19.48 3.54 19.10
CA CYS A 203 20.12 2.95 20.27
C CYS A 203 21.64 3.02 20.16
N ARG A 204 22.32 2.84 21.29
CA ARG A 204 23.77 2.64 21.31
C ARG A 204 24.17 1.31 20.64
N PRO A 205 25.39 1.19 20.09
CA PRO A 205 25.84 -0.01 19.37
C PRO A 205 25.67 -1.31 20.17
N GLU A 206 25.88 -1.27 21.49
CA GLU A 206 25.84 -2.45 22.36
C GLU A 206 24.43 -3.05 22.46
N ARG A 207 23.39 -2.22 22.26
CA ARG A 207 21.97 -2.64 22.35
C ARG A 207 21.36 -2.98 20.99
N ARG A 208 22.08 -2.72 19.88
CA ARG A 208 21.58 -2.89 18.52
C ARG A 208 21.15 -4.33 18.23
N VAL A 209 21.95 -5.31 18.65
CA VAL A 209 21.65 -6.74 18.43
C VAL A 209 20.39 -7.17 19.18
N ALA A 210 20.24 -6.73 20.44
CA ALA A 210 19.05 -7.06 21.23
C ALA A 210 17.78 -6.50 20.60
N TRP A 211 17.80 -5.22 20.18
CA TRP A 211 16.68 -4.61 19.46
C TRP A 211 16.40 -5.28 18.12
N ALA A 212 17.43 -5.62 17.35
CA ALA A 212 17.31 -6.35 16.10
C ALA A 212 16.59 -7.69 16.30
N MET A 213 16.96 -8.45 17.34
CA MET A 213 16.31 -9.73 17.65
C MET A 213 14.84 -9.57 18.02
N ILE A 214 14.51 -8.59 18.89
CA ILE A 214 13.13 -8.30 19.29
C ILE A 214 12.28 -7.90 18.07
N LEU A 215 12.80 -7.03 17.21
CA LEU A 215 12.09 -6.55 16.03
C LEU A 215 11.86 -7.64 14.97
N ARG A 216 12.75 -8.64 14.86
CA ARG A 216 12.52 -9.80 13.98
C ARG A 216 11.35 -10.65 14.45
N GLY A 217 11.17 -10.79 15.77
CA GLY A 217 10.02 -11.48 16.36
C GLY A 217 8.74 -10.64 16.37
N ALA A 218 8.86 -9.31 16.29
CA ALA A 218 7.73 -8.41 16.25
C ALA A 218 7.15 -8.30 14.82
N ASN A 219 5.83 -8.40 14.69
CA ASN A 219 5.12 -8.24 13.41
C ASN A 219 5.02 -6.76 12.96
N VAL A 220 6.15 -6.05 12.94
CA VAL A 220 6.25 -4.61 12.59
C VAL A 220 7.46 -4.37 11.69
N ALA A 221 7.38 -3.38 10.79
CA ALA A 221 8.56 -3.01 10.00
C ALA A 221 9.59 -2.29 10.89
N GLY A 222 10.61 -3.03 11.32
CA GLY A 222 11.65 -2.55 12.22
C GLY A 222 12.91 -2.11 11.49
N GLU A 223 13.38 -0.91 11.80
CA GLU A 223 14.66 -0.36 11.34
C GLU A 223 15.49 0.06 12.57
N VAL A 224 16.78 -0.22 12.55
CA VAL A 224 17.70 0.18 13.61
C VAL A 224 18.78 1.07 13.02
N LEU A 225 19.16 2.11 13.75
CA LEU A 225 20.15 3.07 13.31
C LEU A 225 21.54 2.43 13.26
N ASP A 226 22.17 2.53 12.09
CA ASP A 226 23.51 2.03 11.84
C ASP A 226 24.26 2.98 10.91
N GLU A 227 25.19 3.74 11.49
CA GLU A 227 26.04 4.70 10.77
C GLU A 227 26.98 3.98 9.78
N THR A 228 27.44 2.77 10.10
CA THR A 228 28.32 1.97 9.24
C THR A 228 27.62 1.53 7.96
N VAL A 229 26.30 1.33 8.01
CA VAL A 229 25.47 0.96 6.85
C VAL A 229 25.19 2.17 5.95
N ALA A 230 25.23 3.39 6.50
CA ALA A 230 25.13 4.63 5.71
C ALA A 230 26.32 4.79 4.75
N GLU A 231 27.51 4.41 5.20
CA GLU A 231 28.76 4.49 4.43
C GLU A 231 28.83 3.44 3.30
N LEU A 232 28.19 2.28 3.50
CA LEU A 232 28.27 1.14 2.58
C LEU A 232 27.20 1.12 1.47
N GLY A 233 26.20 2.00 1.52
CA GLY A 233 25.15 2.07 0.49
C GLY A 233 24.35 0.77 0.32
N ALA A 234 24.23 -0.04 1.37
CA ALA A 234 23.69 -1.39 1.27
C ALA A 234 22.23 -1.43 0.78
N HIS A 235 21.95 -2.25 -0.24
CA HIS A 235 20.60 -2.48 -0.75
C HIS A 235 19.69 -3.07 0.34
N GLY A 236 18.84 -2.22 0.93
CA GLY A 236 17.98 -2.56 2.05
C GLY A 236 18.00 -1.53 3.18
N ALA A 237 18.99 -0.64 3.18
CA ALA A 237 19.09 0.47 4.12
C ALA A 237 18.37 1.71 3.60
N ARG A 238 17.60 2.37 4.47
CA ARG A 238 16.98 3.66 4.17
C ARG A 238 17.85 4.76 4.76
N ILE A 239 18.05 5.85 4.03
CA ILE A 239 18.68 7.05 4.59
C ILE A 239 17.56 8.02 5.00
N ALA A 240 17.53 8.40 6.27
CA ALA A 240 16.58 9.38 6.79
C ALA A 240 17.27 10.28 7.81
N GLY A 241 17.11 11.61 7.65
CA GLY A 241 17.72 12.59 8.55
C GLY A 241 19.26 12.48 8.61
N GLY A 242 19.92 12.14 7.50
CA GLY A 242 21.37 11.98 7.43
C GLY A 242 21.94 10.67 8.01
N HIS A 243 21.09 9.78 8.55
CA HIS A 243 21.53 8.52 9.17
C HIS A 243 21.10 7.30 8.33
N GLY A 244 21.95 6.27 8.33
CA GLY A 244 21.65 4.96 7.76
C GLY A 244 20.73 4.17 8.69
N LEU A 245 19.61 3.70 8.15
CA LEU A 245 18.66 2.84 8.85
C LEU A 245 18.77 1.44 8.28
N LEU A 246 19.31 0.52 9.08
CA LEU A 246 19.37 -0.89 8.72
C LEU A 246 17.99 -1.51 8.93
N ARG A 247 17.40 -2.04 7.87
CA ARG A 247 16.11 -2.74 7.94
C ARG A 247 16.29 -4.13 8.52
N VAL A 248 15.70 -4.36 9.70
CA VAL A 248 15.86 -5.61 10.45
C VAL A 248 14.61 -6.49 10.36
N SER A 249 13.44 -5.89 10.12
CA SER A 249 12.18 -6.61 9.95
C SER A 249 11.34 -6.05 8.80
N VAL A 250 10.68 -6.96 8.09
CA VAL A 250 9.68 -6.63 7.07
C VAL A 250 8.34 -6.73 7.78
N GLY A 251 7.64 -5.60 7.94
CA GLY A 251 6.31 -5.58 8.54
C GLY A 251 5.28 -6.42 7.77
N PRO A 252 3.99 -6.37 8.18
CA PRO A 252 2.98 -7.30 7.67
C PRO A 252 2.89 -7.29 6.14
N LEU A 253 2.67 -8.48 5.58
CA LEU A 253 2.58 -8.71 4.14
C LEU A 253 1.62 -7.72 3.45
N GLY A 254 2.06 -7.17 2.32
CA GLY A 254 1.22 -6.36 1.44
C GLY A 254 -0.03 -7.13 0.99
N LEU A 255 -1.05 -6.41 0.50
CA LEU A 255 -2.32 -7.00 0.09
C LEU A 255 -2.12 -8.15 -0.92
N ARG A 256 -1.24 -7.97 -1.93
CA ARG A 256 -0.89 -9.00 -2.92
C ARG A 256 -0.41 -10.29 -2.28
N SER A 257 0.61 -10.21 -1.41
CA SER A 257 1.17 -11.41 -0.78
C SER A 257 0.21 -12.06 0.20
N ARG A 258 -0.69 -11.28 0.82
CA ARG A 258 -1.80 -11.82 1.62
C ARG A 258 -2.83 -12.58 0.78
N VAL A 259 -3.21 -12.05 -0.39
CA VAL A 259 -4.15 -12.73 -1.30
C VAL A 259 -3.53 -14.01 -1.83
N MET A 260 -2.28 -13.98 -2.29
CA MET A 260 -1.58 -15.18 -2.77
C MET A 260 -1.48 -16.25 -1.67
N LYS A 261 -1.17 -15.87 -0.43
CA LYS A 261 -1.12 -16.81 0.71
C LYS A 261 -2.48 -17.40 1.10
N ARG A 262 -3.60 -16.83 0.66
CA ARG A 262 -4.95 -17.36 0.97
C ARG A 262 -5.52 -18.24 -0.13
N LEU A 263 -4.94 -18.19 -1.33
CA LEU A 263 -5.34 -19.00 -2.49
C LEU A 263 -4.53 -20.30 -2.61
N PHE A 264 -3.42 -20.41 -1.88
CA PHE A 264 -2.60 -21.61 -1.70
C PHE A 264 -2.61 -22.01 -0.23
#